data_AF-A0A348UNP5-F1
#
_entry.id   AF-A0A348UNP5-F1
#
_cell.length_a   1.000
_cell.length_b   1.000
_cell.length_c   1.000
_cell.angle_alpha   90.00
_cell.angle_beta   90.00
_cell.angle_gamma   90.00
#
_symmetry.space_group_name_H-M   'P 1'
#
loop_
_entity.id
_entity.type
_entity.pdbx_description
1 polymer ?
#
loop_
_entity_poly.entity_id
_entity_poly.type
_entity_poly.pdbx_seq_one_letter_code
_entity_poly.pdbx_strand_id
1 'polypeptide(L)'
;MNDAPRIRRSMLFMPGANARAMAKARELPCDGVILDLEDAVAVDAKAEARSQVAATVQAGGFGYRELVVRVNALETPWGNDDLAALSGL
;
A
#
# COMPACT_ATOMS: atom_id res chain seq x y z
N MET A 1 21.37 -3.50 -12.30
CA MET A 1 20.39 -4.03 -11.33
C MET A 1 21.17 -4.38 -10.08
N ASN A 2 20.74 -3.94 -8.91
CA ASN A 2 21.44 -4.32 -7.68
C ASN A 2 20.96 -5.73 -7.31
N ASP A 3 21.78 -6.74 -7.60
CA ASP A 3 21.45 -8.17 -7.42
C ASP A 3 21.50 -8.62 -5.95
N ALA A 4 21.70 -7.68 -5.03
CA ALA A 4 21.60 -7.98 -3.61
C ALA A 4 20.13 -8.35 -3.26
N PRO A 5 19.91 -9.49 -2.58
CA PRO A 5 18.57 -9.93 -2.23
C PRO A 5 17.88 -8.90 -1.31
N ARG A 6 16.67 -8.47 -1.67
CA ARG A 6 15.81 -7.69 -0.77
C ARG A 6 15.32 -8.59 0.35
N ILE A 7 15.73 -8.28 1.56
CA ILE A 7 15.34 -9.00 2.78
C ILE A 7 13.86 -8.68 3.07
N ARG A 8 13.05 -9.70 3.37
CA ARG A 8 11.61 -9.60 3.67
C ARG A 8 11.24 -10.45 4.90
N ARG A 9 11.92 -10.24 6.03
CA ARG A 9 11.64 -10.98 7.28
C ARG A 9 10.35 -10.51 7.94
N SER A 10 9.96 -9.25 7.71
CA SER A 10 8.71 -8.67 8.19
C SER A 10 8.06 -7.75 7.16
N MET A 11 6.80 -8.06 6.81
CA MET A 11 5.95 -7.26 5.93
C MET A 11 4.72 -6.83 6.72
N LEU A 12 4.57 -5.54 6.99
CA LEU A 12 3.48 -5.03 7.83
C LEU A 12 2.30 -4.57 6.99
N PHE A 13 1.13 -5.17 7.22
CA PHE A 13 -0.13 -4.72 6.64
C PHE A 13 -0.62 -3.43 7.31
N MET A 14 -0.96 -2.44 6.48
CA MET A 14 -1.50 -1.15 6.88
C MET A 14 -2.81 -0.92 6.11
N PRO A 15 -3.97 -0.82 6.78
CA PRO A 15 -5.23 -0.57 6.10
C PRO A 15 -5.18 0.76 5.34
N GLY A 16 -5.48 0.74 4.04
CA GLY A 16 -5.43 1.91 3.16
C GLY A 16 -6.43 3.01 3.53
N ALA A 17 -7.45 2.68 4.33
CA ALA A 17 -8.41 3.65 4.89
C ALA A 17 -7.96 4.27 6.23
N ASN A 18 -6.78 3.90 6.75
CA ASN A 18 -6.28 4.37 8.04
C ASN A 18 -5.00 5.22 7.85
N ALA A 19 -5.20 6.51 7.58
CA ALA A 19 -4.11 7.47 7.38
C ALA A 19 -3.09 7.50 8.53
N ARG A 20 -3.53 7.33 9.79
CA ARG A 20 -2.64 7.29 10.96
C ARG A 20 -1.72 6.06 10.93
N ALA A 21 -2.26 4.89 10.57
CA ALA A 21 -1.49 3.66 10.44
C ALA A 21 -0.45 3.78 9.32
N MET A 22 -0.86 4.27 8.15
CA MET A 22 0.03 4.48 7.00
C MET A 22 1.15 5.48 7.32
N ALA A 23 0.84 6.59 8.00
CA ALA A 23 1.85 7.55 8.44
C ALA A 23 2.87 6.91 9.40
N LYS A 24 2.39 6.08 10.35
CA LYS A 24 3.27 5.40 11.30
C LYS A 24 4.19 4.38 10.63
N ALA A 25 3.76 3.76 9.54
CA ALA A 25 4.52 2.74 8.82
C ALA A 25 5.91 3.23 8.34
N ARG A 26 6.05 4.53 8.08
CA ARG A 26 7.34 5.16 7.72
C ARG A 26 8.42 5.04 8.80
N GLU A 27 8.00 4.89 10.06
CA GLU A 27 8.87 4.91 11.23
C GLU A 27 9.13 3.51 11.81
N LEU A 28 8.31 2.51 11.47
CA LEU A 28 8.38 1.19 12.10
C LEU A 28 9.58 0.37 11.62
N PRO A 29 10.29 -0.36 12.49
CA PRO A 29 11.43 -1.19 12.08
C PRO A 29 10.94 -2.49 11.42
N CYS A 30 10.57 -2.41 10.15
CA CYS A 30 10.22 -3.55 9.32
C CYS A 30 11.03 -3.57 8.02
N ASP A 31 10.97 -4.68 7.30
CA ASP A 31 11.62 -4.81 6.00
C ASP A 31 10.71 -4.31 4.86
N GLY A 32 9.38 -4.41 5.02
CA GLY A 32 8.43 -3.84 4.08
C GLY A 32 7.07 -3.51 4.67
N VAL A 33 6.30 -2.76 3.89
CA VAL A 33 4.96 -2.26 4.21
C VAL A 33 4.02 -2.63 3.07
N ILE A 34 2.87 -3.22 3.43
CA ILE A 34 1.79 -3.53 2.51
C ILE A 34 0.65 -2.57 2.80
N LEU A 35 0.41 -1.60 1.92
CA LEU A 35 -0.78 -0.76 1.97
C LEU A 35 -1.94 -1.55 1.39
N ASP A 36 -2.97 -1.77 2.20
CA ASP A 36 -4.04 -2.70 1.87
C ASP A 36 -5.31 -1.99 1.37
N LEU A 37 -5.74 -2.30 0.15
CA LEU A 37 -7.02 -1.86 -0.42
C LEU A 37 -8.09 -2.94 -0.37
N GLU A 38 -7.75 -4.17 0.02
CA GLU A 38 -8.61 -5.34 -0.03
C GLU A 38 -9.40 -5.51 1.28
N ASP A 39 -9.30 -6.63 1.97
CA ASP A 39 -10.16 -7.06 3.06
C ASP A 39 -10.06 -6.19 4.34
N ALA A 40 -9.00 -5.41 4.54
CA ALA A 40 -8.93 -4.44 5.65
C ALA A 40 -9.66 -3.12 5.37
N VAL A 41 -10.33 -2.98 4.22
CA VAL A 41 -11.06 -1.77 3.82
C VAL A 41 -12.54 -2.09 3.60
N ALA A 42 -13.42 -1.39 4.31
CA ALA A 42 -14.86 -1.49 4.13
C ALA A 42 -15.27 -1.09 2.70
N VAL A 43 -16.35 -1.69 2.18
CA VAL A 43 -16.79 -1.52 0.79
C VAL A 43 -17.05 -0.06 0.42
N ASP A 44 -17.66 0.70 1.32
CA ASP A 44 -17.96 2.13 1.17
C ASP A 44 -16.71 3.02 1.26
N ALA A 45 -15.63 2.53 1.86
CA ALA A 45 -14.36 3.24 2.01
C ALA A 45 -13.37 2.97 0.86
N LYS A 46 -13.66 2.06 -0.09
CA LYS A 46 -12.71 1.64 -1.15
C LYS A 46 -12.17 2.79 -1.99
N ALA A 47 -13.06 3.67 -2.46
CA ALA A 47 -12.67 4.80 -3.33
C ALA A 47 -11.78 5.81 -2.59
N GLU A 48 -12.11 6.09 -1.33
CA GLU A 48 -11.33 6.98 -0.48
C GLU A 48 -9.97 6.36 -0.14
N ALA A 49 -9.95 5.08 0.27
CA ALA A 49 -8.72 4.35 0.58
C ALA A 49 -7.76 4.32 -0.62
N ARG A 50 -8.28 4.10 -1.84
CA ARG A 50 -7.50 4.15 -3.08
C ARG A 50 -6.82 5.50 -3.26
N SER A 51 -7.57 6.59 -3.08
CA SER A 51 -7.05 7.95 -3.21
C SER A 51 -5.98 8.24 -2.14
N GLN A 52 -6.20 7.81 -0.91
CA GLN A 52 -5.24 7.96 0.19
C GLN A 52 -3.96 7.14 -0.03
N VAL A 53 -4.08 5.91 -0.52
CA VAL A 53 -2.95 5.03 -0.82
C VAL A 53 -2.12 5.61 -1.96
N ALA A 54 -2.73 6.05 -3.07
CA ALA A 54 -2.03 6.70 -4.17
C ALA A 54 -1.25 7.95 -3.69
N ALA A 55 -1.90 8.81 -2.90
CA ALA A 55 -1.24 9.98 -2.32
C ALA A 55 -0.10 9.60 -1.37
N THR A 56 -0.26 8.52 -0.59
CA THR A 56 0.77 8.02 0.33
C THR A 56 1.99 7.47 -0.41
N VAL A 57 1.76 6.73 -1.50
CA VAL A 57 2.81 6.21 -2.38
C VAL A 57 3.59 7.37 -3.01
N GLN A 58 2.90 8.35 -3.61
CA GLN A 58 3.52 9.54 -4.20
C GLN A 58 4.33 10.36 -3.20
N ALA A 59 3.81 10.51 -1.97
CA ALA A 59 4.51 11.25 -0.92
C ALA A 59 5.79 10.55 -0.44
N GLY A 60 5.90 9.23 -0.63
CA GLY A 60 7.08 8.45 -0.25
C GLY A 60 7.39 8.46 1.25
N GLY A 61 8.68 8.49 1.58
CA GLY A 61 9.17 8.56 2.97
C GLY A 61 9.33 7.21 3.69
N PHE A 62 9.35 6.09 2.95
CA PHE A 62 9.48 4.74 3.53
C PHE A 62 10.93 4.29 3.77
N GLY A 63 11.91 5.06 3.27
CA GLY A 63 13.33 4.79 3.45
C GLY A 63 13.75 3.50 2.75
N TYR A 64 14.38 2.59 3.48
CA TYR A 64 14.85 1.30 2.93
C TYR A 64 13.73 0.26 2.76
N ARG A 65 12.55 0.51 3.35
CA ARG A 65 11.44 -0.45 3.37
C ARG A 65 10.91 -0.66 1.96
N GLU A 66 10.64 -1.91 1.62
CA GLU A 66 9.88 -2.21 0.43
C GLU A 66 8.43 -1.76 0.60
N LEU A 67 7.91 -1.00 -0.36
CA LEU A 67 6.52 -0.58 -0.38
C LEU A 67 5.76 -1.43 -1.39
N VAL A 68 4.69 -2.07 -0.93
CA VAL A 68 3.78 -2.89 -1.73
C VAL A 68 2.38 -2.37 -1.51
N VAL A 69 1.56 -2.38 -2.56
CA VAL A 69 0.11 -2.14 -2.45
C VAL A 69 -0.61 -3.44 -2.75
N ARG A 70 -1.47 -3.91 -1.84
CA ARG A 70 -2.40 -5.01 -2.10
C ARG A 70 -3.67 -4.41 -2.69
N VAL A 71 -3.87 -4.61 -3.98
CA VAL A 71 -5.08 -4.20 -4.71
C VAL A 71 -6.19 -5.22 -4.49
N ASN A 72 -7.44 -4.81 -4.76
CA ASN A 72 -8.55 -5.76 -4.80
C ASN A 72 -8.38 -6.74 -5.98
N ALA A 73 -8.96 -7.94 -5.85
CA ALA A 73 -9.01 -8.91 -6.95
C ALA A 73 -9.62 -8.29 -8.22
N LEU A 74 -9.09 -8.67 -9.38
CA LEU A 74 -9.41 -8.05 -10.67
C LEU A 74 -10.85 -8.32 -11.14
N GLU A 75 -11.46 -9.38 -10.60
CA GLU A 75 -12.85 -9.77 -10.80
C GLU A 75 -13.83 -8.89 -10.01
N THR A 76 -13.33 -8.09 -9.06
CA THR A 76 -14.15 -7.14 -8.30
C THR A 76 -14.33 -5.83 -9.05
N PRO A 77 -15.37 -5.03 -8.73
CA PRO A 77 -15.53 -3.69 -9.29
C PRO A 77 -14.39 -2.72 -8.99
N TRP A 78 -13.52 -3.03 -8.01
CA TRP A 78 -12.48 -2.10 -7.53
C TRP A 78 -11.08 -2.38 -8.11
N GLY A 79 -10.76 -3.64 -8.46
CA GLY A 79 -9.38 -4.04 -8.79
C GLY A 79 -8.77 -3.28 -9.97
N ASN A 80 -9.54 -3.09 -11.05
CA ASN A 80 -9.06 -2.35 -12.22
C ASN A 80 -8.83 -0.87 -11.92
N ASP A 81 -9.70 -0.26 -11.14
CA ASP A 81 -9.52 1.14 -10.74
C ASP A 81 -8.32 1.30 -9.79
N ASP A 82 -8.07 0.33 -8.90
CA ASP A 82 -6.91 0.34 -8.01
C ASP A 82 -5.63 0.32 -8.85
N LEU A 83 -5.54 -0.54 -9.87
CA LEU A 83 -4.42 -0.54 -10.81
C LEU A 83 -4.29 0.77 -11.58
N ALA A 84 -5.40 1.32 -12.07
CA ALA A 84 -5.40 2.57 -12.83
C ALA A 84 -4.89 3.75 -11.98
N ALA A 85 -5.28 3.81 -10.69
CA ALA A 85 -4.85 4.85 -9.77
C ALA A 85 -3.37 4.75 -9.37
N LEU A 86 -2.79 3.55 -9.41
CA LEU A 86 -1.39 3.29 -9.07
C LEU A 86 -0.46 3.30 -10.29
N SER A 87 -1.02 3.22 -11.49
CA SER A 87 -0.26 3.22 -12.73
C SER A 87 0.46 4.56 -12.91
N GLY A 88 1.79 4.51 -13.02
CA GLY A 88 2.64 5.69 -13.24
C GLY A 88 3.06 6.44 -11.97
N LEU A 89 2.78 5.89 -10.78
CA LEU A 89 3.30 6.38 -9.50
C LEU A 89 4.74 5.93 -9.22
#